data_AF-Q584Q5-F1
#
_entry.id   AF-Q584Q5-F1
#
_cell.length_a   1.000
_cell.length_b   1.000
_cell.length_c   1.000
_cell.angle_alpha   90.00
_cell.angle_beta   90.00
_cell.angle_gamma   90.00
#
_symmetry.space_group_name_H-M   'P 1'
#
loop_
_entity.id
_entity.type
_entity.pdbx_description
1 polymer ?
#
loop_
_entity_poly.entity_id
_entity_poly.type
_entity_poly.pdbx_seq_one_letter_code
_entity_poly.pdbx_strand_id
1 'polypeptide(L)'
;MLRRLFTRMAPRAKNHEELMKMLREGSQVGKMAASEESGVTFRDIRTVPIGESNEAKRRRLLYQSTYRGMVEMDIILGAFARQNIETLSAPQLEEYDAVLRHFDNDLYKWLVMDVEAPAEVAQIPVFQSLHSFVRDEREKLLKCAS
;
A
#
# COMPACT_ATOMS: atom_id res chain seq x y z
N MET A 1 26.07 -37.89 3.41
CA MET A 1 25.47 -39.13 2.89
C MET A 1 24.01 -38.85 2.58
N LEU A 2 23.59 -39.18 1.34
CA LEU A 2 22.21 -39.23 0.83
C LEU A 2 21.50 -37.86 0.68
N ARG A 3 21.43 -37.31 -0.56
CA ARG A 3 20.37 -37.55 -1.57
C ARG A 3 19.06 -36.83 -1.15
N ARG A 4 18.55 -35.81 -1.83
CA ARG A 4 18.14 -35.69 -3.24
C ARG A 4 17.95 -34.18 -3.52
N LEU A 5 18.56 -33.59 -4.56
CA LEU A 5 18.10 -33.66 -5.96
C LEU A 5 16.64 -33.26 -6.13
N PHE A 6 16.40 -31.96 -6.27
CA PHE A 6 15.51 -31.43 -7.32
C PHE A 6 16.00 -30.02 -7.67
N THR A 7 17.13 -29.97 -8.35
CA THR A 7 17.28 -28.99 -9.44
C THR A 7 16.09 -29.21 -10.36
N ARG A 8 15.08 -28.36 -10.28
CA ARG A 8 14.13 -28.16 -11.39
C ARG A 8 14.99 -27.67 -12.55
N MET A 9 15.52 -28.62 -13.31
CA MET A 9 16.20 -28.34 -14.57
C MET A 9 15.13 -27.89 -15.54
N ALA A 10 14.85 -26.60 -15.57
CA ALA A 10 14.29 -26.01 -16.77
C ALA A 10 15.22 -26.37 -17.94
N PRO A 11 14.70 -26.84 -19.08
CA PRO A 11 15.54 -27.07 -20.25
C PRO A 11 16.29 -25.76 -20.56
N ARG A 12 17.63 -25.81 -20.56
CA ARG A 12 18.46 -24.68 -20.96
C ARG A 12 18.38 -24.58 -22.47
N ALA A 13 17.82 -23.49 -22.98
CA ALA A 13 17.77 -23.23 -24.41
C ALA A 13 19.18 -23.29 -25.03
N LYS A 14 19.28 -23.94 -26.19
CA LYS A 14 20.54 -24.20 -26.91
C LYS A 14 20.88 -23.09 -27.89
N ASN A 15 19.89 -22.31 -28.33
CA ASN A 15 20.08 -21.18 -29.25
C ASN A 15 19.03 -20.06 -29.00
N HIS A 16 19.23 -18.90 -29.65
CA HIS A 16 18.36 -17.73 -29.49
C HIS A 16 16.93 -17.99 -29.94
N GLU A 17 16.73 -18.77 -31.02
CA GLU A 17 15.40 -19.13 -31.50
C GLU A 17 14.62 -19.96 -30.46
N GLU A 18 15.28 -20.92 -29.81
CA GLU A 18 14.67 -21.71 -28.74
C GLU A 18 14.35 -20.84 -27.52
N LEU A 19 15.23 -19.90 -27.14
CA LEU A 19 14.91 -18.90 -26.10
C LEU A 19 13.66 -18.09 -26.45
N MET A 20 13.57 -17.56 -27.67
CA MET A 20 12.43 -16.77 -28.13
C MET A 20 11.14 -17.60 -28.19
N LYS A 21 11.23 -18.87 -28.57
CA LYS A 21 10.11 -19.81 -28.56
C LYS A 21 9.64 -20.11 -27.14
N MET A 22 10.56 -20.42 -26.22
CA MET A 22 10.26 -20.63 -24.80
C MET A 22 9.61 -19.40 -24.16
N LEU A 23 10.08 -18.19 -24.50
CA LEU A 23 9.51 -16.94 -23.99
C LEU A 23 8.08 -16.72 -24.51
N ARG A 24 7.85 -17.01 -25.79
CA ARG A 24 6.53 -16.87 -26.42
C ARG A 24 5.53 -17.89 -25.89
N GLU A 25 5.97 -19.13 -25.67
CA GLU A 25 5.16 -20.21 -25.09
C GLU A 25 4.88 -19.94 -23.60
N GLY A 26 5.87 -19.47 -22.83
CA GLY A 26 5.70 -19.07 -21.43
C GLY A 26 4.76 -17.87 -21.26
N SER A 27 4.75 -16.94 -22.22
CA SER A 27 3.85 -15.77 -22.20
C SER A 27 2.38 -16.15 -22.40
N GLN A 28 2.09 -17.29 -23.03
CA GLN A 28 0.70 -17.74 -23.25
C GLN A 28 0.04 -18.37 -22.01
N VAL A 29 0.79 -18.59 -20.92
CA VAL A 29 0.25 -19.08 -19.63
C VAL A 29 -0.09 -17.92 -18.67
N GLY A 30 0.23 -16.67 -19.00
CA GLY A 30 0.23 -15.55 -18.05
C GLY A 30 -0.97 -14.60 -18.01
N LYS A 31 -2.11 -14.91 -18.65
CA LYS A 31 -3.33 -14.06 -18.57
C LYS A 31 -4.34 -14.49 -17.49
N MET A 32 -3.97 -15.45 -16.65
CA MET A 32 -4.77 -15.87 -15.50
C MET A 32 -4.03 -15.52 -14.21
N ALA A 33 -4.62 -14.60 -13.43
CA ALA A 33 -4.25 -14.29 -12.05
C ALA A 33 -2.77 -13.89 -11.80
N ALA A 34 -2.44 -12.61 -11.98
CA ALA A 34 -1.28 -11.99 -11.32
C ALA A 34 -1.53 -11.80 -9.80
N SER A 35 -2.01 -12.86 -9.16
CA SER A 35 -2.23 -13.00 -7.72
C SER A 35 -1.51 -14.27 -7.26
N GLU A 36 -0.31 -14.53 -7.78
CA GLU A 36 0.64 -15.40 -7.10
C GLU A 36 1.19 -14.62 -5.90
N GLU A 37 0.34 -14.48 -4.88
CA GLU A 37 0.79 -14.13 -3.55
C GLU A 37 1.77 -15.22 -3.13
N SER A 38 3.07 -14.87 -3.06
CA SER A 38 3.95 -15.59 -2.16
C SER A 38 3.19 -15.72 -0.84
N GLY A 39 2.99 -16.94 -0.32
CA GLY A 39 2.15 -17.21 0.87
C GLY A 39 2.59 -16.52 2.18
N VAL A 40 3.47 -15.52 2.06
CA VAL A 40 3.79 -14.53 3.07
C VAL A 40 2.76 -13.40 2.95
N THR A 41 1.65 -13.51 3.67
CA THR A 41 0.82 -12.33 3.96
C THR A 41 1.62 -11.44 4.90
N PHE A 42 2.01 -10.25 4.44
CA PHE A 42 2.62 -9.27 5.33
C PHE A 42 1.64 -8.98 6.46
N ARG A 43 2.12 -9.10 7.70
CA ARG A 43 1.40 -8.70 8.89
C ARG A 43 2.12 -7.50 9.45
N ASP A 44 1.39 -6.39 9.58
CA ASP A 44 1.89 -5.27 10.34
C ASP A 44 2.17 -5.72 11.78
N ILE A 45 3.44 -5.68 12.19
CA ILE A 45 3.92 -6.11 13.50
C ILE A 45 3.92 -4.98 14.54
N ARG A 46 3.48 -3.77 14.18
CA ARG A 46 3.44 -2.63 15.12
C ARG A 46 2.46 -2.94 16.23
N THR A 47 2.96 -2.93 17.45
CA THR A 47 2.15 -3.13 18.66
C THR A 47 1.33 -1.88 18.95
N VAL A 48 0.03 -2.04 19.17
CA VAL A 48 -0.81 -0.96 19.72
C VAL A 48 -0.56 -0.88 21.22
N PRO A 49 -0.16 0.27 21.78
CA PRO A 49 0.01 0.42 23.22
C PRO A 49 -1.33 0.25 23.94
N ILE A 50 -1.39 -0.66 24.92
CA ILE A 50 -2.58 -0.91 25.71
C ILE A 50 -2.81 0.30 26.65
N GLY A 51 -3.99 0.92 26.57
CA GLY A 51 -4.36 2.05 27.43
C GLY A 51 -3.73 3.39 27.05
N GLU A 52 -3.32 3.58 25.79
CA GLU A 52 -2.84 4.89 25.33
C GLU A 52 -3.91 5.98 25.41
N SER A 53 -3.53 7.18 25.85
CA SER A 53 -4.40 8.35 25.79
C SER A 53 -4.60 8.79 24.34
N ASN A 54 -5.72 9.48 24.05
CA ASN A 54 -5.96 10.02 22.71
C ASN A 54 -4.85 10.98 22.25
N GLU A 55 -4.26 11.74 23.17
CA GLU A 55 -3.17 12.65 22.86
C GLU A 55 -1.87 11.90 22.48
N ALA A 56 -1.55 10.81 23.20
CA ALA A 56 -0.43 9.93 22.85
C ALA A 56 -0.66 9.26 21.48
N LYS A 57 -1.88 8.78 21.23
CA LYS A 57 -2.29 8.21 19.94
C LYS A 57 -2.14 9.22 18.80
N ARG A 58 -2.57 10.47 18.97
CA ARG A 58 -2.36 11.53 17.96
C ARG A 58 -0.89 11.73 17.63
N ARG A 59 -0.03 11.88 18.65
CA ARG A 59 1.43 12.01 18.42
C ARG A 59 2.01 10.81 17.67
N ARG A 60 1.60 9.60 18.05
CA ARG A 60 2.02 8.35 17.39
C ARG A 60 1.59 8.31 15.93
N LEU A 61 0.33 8.60 15.64
CA LEU A 61 -0.22 8.58 14.29
C LEU A 61 0.40 9.69 13.42
N LEU A 62 0.60 10.89 13.95
CA LEU A 62 1.29 11.98 13.24
C LEU A 62 2.71 11.56 12.81
N TYR A 63 3.45 10.94 13.73
CA TYR A 63 4.78 10.41 13.43
C TYR A 63 4.73 9.36 12.33
N GLN A 64 3.82 8.37 12.45
CA GLN A 64 3.66 7.32 11.45
C GLN A 64 3.23 7.84 10.07
N SER A 65 2.49 8.96 10.01
CA SER A 65 2.11 9.60 8.75
C SER A 65 3.23 10.41 8.11
N THR A 66 4.21 10.87 8.90
CA THR A 66 5.32 11.71 8.44
C THR A 66 6.57 10.92 8.08
N TYR A 67 6.67 9.65 8.53
CA TYR A 67 7.81 8.77 8.32
C TYR A 67 7.38 7.40 7.78
N ARG A 68 7.34 7.28 6.46
CA ARG A 68 6.95 6.15 5.61
C ARG A 68 8.15 5.70 4.76
N GLY A 69 7.97 4.63 4.01
CA GLY A 69 9.00 4.11 3.09
C GLY A 69 9.04 4.87 1.76
N MET A 70 7.93 5.50 1.36
CA MET A 70 7.80 6.30 0.15
C MET A 70 7.63 7.78 0.48
N VAL A 71 8.46 8.63 -0.13
CA VAL A 71 8.43 10.09 0.09
C VAL A 71 7.12 10.72 -0.37
N GLU A 72 6.50 10.17 -1.41
CA GLU A 72 5.20 10.62 -1.91
C GLU A 72 4.12 10.43 -0.83
N MET A 73 4.15 9.29 -0.14
CA MET A 73 3.20 8.98 0.93
C MET A 73 3.48 9.81 2.19
N ASP A 74 4.73 10.10 2.51
CA ASP A 74 5.11 11.01 3.60
C ASP A 74 4.52 12.40 3.42
N ILE A 75 4.59 12.92 2.19
CA ILE A 75 4.07 14.25 1.88
C ILE A 75 2.55 14.24 2.01
N ILE A 76 1.87 13.27 1.39
CA ILE A 76 0.41 13.19 1.36
C ILE A 76 -0.16 12.95 2.76
N LEU A 77 0.26 11.88 3.43
CA LEU A 77 -0.28 11.49 4.73
C LEU A 77 0.16 12.47 5.82
N GLY A 78 1.40 12.96 5.76
CA GLY A 78 1.89 13.97 6.68
C GLY A 78 1.10 15.28 6.58
N ALA A 79 0.76 15.72 5.37
CA ALA A 79 -0.06 16.91 5.17
C ALA A 79 -1.49 16.73 5.72
N PHE A 80 -2.11 15.58 5.45
CA PHE A 80 -3.43 15.25 6.00
C PHE A 80 -3.43 15.21 7.53
N ALA A 81 -2.45 14.51 8.13
CA ALA A 81 -2.34 14.36 9.57
C ALA A 81 -2.14 15.72 10.26
N ARG A 82 -1.22 16.56 9.77
CA ARG A 82 -0.98 17.90 10.34
C ARG A 82 -2.22 18.79 10.36
N GLN A 83 -3.12 18.63 9.39
CA GLN A 83 -4.33 19.45 9.28
C GLN A 83 -5.51 18.90 10.10
N ASN A 84 -5.64 17.57 10.21
CA ASN A 84 -6.88 16.95 10.69
C ASN A 84 -6.72 16.19 12.01
N ILE A 85 -5.51 15.81 12.43
CA ILE A 85 -5.35 14.85 13.54
C ILE A 85 -5.91 15.34 14.88
N GLU A 86 -5.89 16.64 15.12
CA GLU A 86 -6.44 17.26 16.32
C GLU A 86 -7.99 17.30 16.31
N THR A 87 -8.60 17.28 15.13
CA THR A 87 -10.07 17.31 14.97
C THR A 87 -10.69 15.91 14.95
N LEU A 88 -9.89 14.86 14.72
CA LEU A 88 -10.37 13.48 14.74
C LEU A 88 -10.84 13.06 16.14
N SER A 89 -12.05 12.48 16.18
CA SER A 89 -12.62 11.83 17.36
C SER A 89 -11.90 10.51 17.68
N ALA A 90 -12.11 9.96 18.89
CA ALA A 90 -11.46 8.71 19.30
C ALA A 90 -11.72 7.53 18.35
N PRO A 91 -12.96 7.28 17.86
CA PRO A 91 -13.20 6.25 16.85
C PRO A 91 -12.47 6.51 15.53
N GLN A 92 -12.44 7.78 15.08
CA GLN A 92 -11.73 8.15 13.86
C GLN A 92 -10.21 7.97 13.98
N LEU A 93 -9.63 8.13 15.17
CA LEU A 93 -8.21 7.81 15.38
C LEU A 93 -7.92 6.32 15.21
N GLU A 94 -8.83 5.43 15.61
CA GLU A 94 -8.71 3.98 15.37
C GLU A 94 -8.85 3.64 13.88
N GLU A 95 -9.82 4.25 13.22
CA GLU A 95 -10.00 4.15 11.77
C GLU A 95 -8.74 4.61 11.01
N TYR A 96 -8.15 5.73 11.43
CA TYR A 96 -6.91 6.23 10.85
C TYR A 96 -5.74 5.28 11.09
N ASP A 97 -5.60 4.74 12.31
CA ASP A 97 -4.58 3.73 12.63
C ASP A 97 -4.74 2.49 11.74
N ALA A 98 -5.98 2.04 11.51
CA ALA A 98 -6.27 0.93 10.60
C ALA A 98 -5.85 1.23 9.16
N VAL A 99 -6.13 2.44 8.63
CA VAL A 99 -5.67 2.87 7.30
C VAL A 99 -4.14 2.87 7.23
N LEU A 100 -3.44 3.41 8.23
CA LEU A 100 -1.99 3.51 8.25
C LEU A 100 -1.25 2.16 8.31
N ARG A 101 -1.94 1.04 8.57
CA ARG A 101 -1.39 -0.34 8.55
C ARG A 101 -1.20 -0.92 7.16
N HIS A 102 -1.71 -0.25 6.14
CA HIS A 102 -1.55 -0.67 4.76
C HIS A 102 -0.19 -0.19 4.21
N PHE A 103 0.32 -0.93 3.23
CA PHE A 103 1.56 -0.57 2.55
C PHE A 103 1.42 0.73 1.77
N ASP A 104 2.54 1.45 1.67
CA ASP A 104 2.62 2.69 0.89
C ASP A 104 2.19 2.49 -0.57
N ASN A 105 2.62 1.39 -1.19
CA ASN A 105 2.26 1.07 -2.57
C ASN A 105 0.74 0.93 -2.76
N ASP A 106 0.04 0.34 -1.80
CA ASP A 106 -1.40 0.11 -1.93
C ASP A 106 -2.19 1.39 -1.62
N LEU A 107 -1.80 2.11 -0.57
CA LEU A 107 -2.35 3.43 -0.28
C LEU A 107 -2.14 4.39 -1.45
N TYR A 108 -0.97 4.38 -2.09
CA TYR A 108 -0.68 5.20 -3.26
C TYR A 108 -1.58 4.85 -4.45
N LYS A 109 -1.76 3.55 -4.74
CA LYS A 109 -2.69 3.11 -5.79
C LYS A 109 -4.10 3.63 -5.54
N TRP A 110 -4.58 3.53 -4.30
CA TRP A 110 -5.95 3.88 -3.97
C TRP A 110 -6.21 5.38 -3.89
N LEU A 111 -5.24 6.16 -3.40
CA LEU A 111 -5.41 7.59 -3.17
C LEU A 111 -4.98 8.45 -4.36
N VAL A 112 -3.97 8.00 -5.11
CA VAL A 112 -3.34 8.82 -6.17
C VAL A 112 -3.61 8.28 -7.55
N MET A 113 -3.57 6.95 -7.74
CA MET A 113 -3.78 6.32 -9.05
C MET A 113 -5.25 6.04 -9.37
N ASP A 114 -6.18 6.48 -8.51
CA ASP A 114 -7.63 6.26 -8.66
C ASP A 114 -7.99 4.77 -8.86
N VAL A 115 -7.26 3.86 -8.20
CA VAL A 115 -7.57 2.41 -8.18
C VAL A 115 -8.54 2.10 -7.05
N GLU A 116 -9.60 1.34 -7.32
CA GLU A 116 -10.58 0.96 -6.29
C GLU A 116 -9.92 0.22 -5.12
N ALA A 117 -10.16 0.71 -3.90
CA ALA A 117 -9.69 0.07 -2.68
C ALA A 117 -10.55 -1.16 -2.34
N PRO A 118 -10.02 -2.15 -1.59
CA PRO A 118 -10.82 -3.22 -1.03
C PRO A 118 -12.00 -2.68 -0.22
N ALA A 119 -13.12 -3.41 -0.22
CA ALA A 119 -14.34 -2.98 0.46
C ALA A 119 -14.12 -2.68 1.95
N GLU A 120 -13.20 -3.41 2.62
CA GLU A 120 -12.91 -3.16 4.05
C GLU A 120 -12.27 -1.79 4.29
N VAL A 121 -11.52 -1.27 3.32
CA VAL A 121 -10.84 0.03 3.39
C VAL A 121 -11.75 1.14 2.86
N ALA A 122 -12.43 0.91 1.73
CA ALA A 122 -13.32 1.88 1.10
C ALA A 122 -14.49 2.32 2.01
N GLN A 123 -14.95 1.43 2.89
CA GLN A 123 -16.01 1.74 3.86
C GLN A 123 -15.54 2.58 5.06
N ILE A 124 -14.23 2.76 5.27
CA ILE A 124 -13.70 3.49 6.43
C ILE A 124 -13.95 5.00 6.25
N PRO A 125 -14.68 5.68 7.15
CA PRO A 125 -14.99 7.12 7.02
C PRO A 125 -13.76 8.02 6.90
N VAL A 126 -12.70 7.74 7.67
CA VAL A 126 -11.44 8.49 7.58
C VAL A 126 -10.74 8.26 6.24
N PHE A 127 -10.82 7.07 5.65
CA PHE A 127 -10.26 6.82 4.32
C PHE A 127 -10.98 7.67 3.25
N GLN A 128 -12.30 7.81 3.33
CA GLN A 128 -13.08 8.66 2.43
C GLN A 128 -12.72 10.15 2.58
N SER A 129 -12.47 10.59 3.81
CA SER A 129 -12.01 11.95 4.11
C SER A 129 -10.61 12.20 3.53
N LEU A 130 -9.70 11.22 3.67
CA LEU A 130 -8.35 11.26 3.10
C LEU A 130 -8.39 11.27 1.56
N HIS A 131 -9.22 10.44 0.94
CA HIS A 131 -9.41 10.41 -0.51
C HIS A 131 -9.94 11.76 -1.03
N SER A 132 -10.90 12.36 -0.34
CA SER A 132 -11.41 13.70 -0.67
C SER A 132 -10.32 14.76 -0.53
N PHE A 133 -9.53 14.72 0.53
CA PHE A 133 -8.40 15.63 0.74
C PHE A 133 -7.37 15.56 -0.40
N VAL A 134 -6.99 14.36 -0.85
CA VAL A 134 -6.04 14.18 -1.96
C VAL A 134 -6.60 14.72 -3.27
N ARG A 135 -7.89 14.47 -3.55
CA ARG A 135 -8.57 15.01 -4.73
C ARG A 135 -8.57 16.54 -4.71
N ASP A 136 -8.90 17.15 -3.58
CA ASP A 136 -9.00 18.60 -3.45
C ASP A 136 -7.62 19.28 -3.55
N GLU A 137 -6.58 18.70 -2.96
CA GLU A 137 -5.21 19.21 -3.08
C GLU A 137 -4.68 19.06 -4.53
N ARG A 138 -5.01 17.96 -5.21
CA ARG A 138 -4.72 17.78 -6.65
C ARG A 138 -5.37 18.88 -7.48
N GLU A 139 -6.64 19.18 -7.25
CA GLU A 139 -7.35 20.26 -7.96
C GLU A 139 -6.72 21.64 -7.70
N LYS A 140 -6.32 21.91 -6.46
CA LYS A 140 -5.66 23.17 -6.08
C LYS A 140 -4.33 23.34 -6.81
N LEU A 141 -3.51 22.29 -6.90
CA LEU A 141 -2.24 22.33 -7.63
C LEU A 141 -2.45 22.55 -9.14
N LEU A 142 -3.46 21.92 -9.73
CA LEU A 142 -3.79 22.12 -11.15
C LEU A 142 -4.30 23.54 -11.43
N LYS A 143 -5.12 24.12 -10.55
CA LYS A 143 -5.62 25.50 -10.67
C LYS A 143 -4.52 26.55 -10.49
N CYS A 144 -3.49 26.27 -9.70
CA CYS A 144 -2.33 27.17 -9.55
C CYS A 144 -1.37 27.13 -10.75
N ALA A 145 -1.44 26.08 -11.57
CA ALA A 145 -0.57 25.92 -12.74
C ALA A 145 -1.14 26.55 -14.03
N SER A 146 -2.43 26.90 -14.03
CA SER A 146 -3.13 27.61 -15.11
C SER A 146 -3.13 29.12 -14.90
#